data_AF-A0A4Y8VQR9-F1
#
_entry.id   AF-A0A4Y8VQR9-F1
#
_cell.length_a   1.000
_cell.length_b   1.000
_cell.length_c   1.000
_cell.angle_alpha   90.00
_cell.angle_beta   90.00
_cell.angle_gamma   90.00
#
_symmetry.space_group_name_H-M   'P 1'
#
loop_
_entity.id
_entity.type
_entity.pdbx_description
1 polymer ?
#
loop_
_entity_poly.entity_id
_entity_poly.type
_entity_poly.pdbx_seq_one_letter_code
_entity_poly.pdbx_strand_id
1 'polypeptide(L)'
;MIKIKYFIAALMAAITLNSCSDMFDDGSNRYITNPSLDDKVDSMFYINGILKGVQQAIDQNVLINELRGDLLTITKDASTDLQKLASFDYSGTNKYDSAYVYYRIINNCNYYIAHRDTTLITGSSEVAMKEYAEAKAIRAWAYLQLTHNYGKVPFYTKPLTDIAGIENAASSEKKDINGITAELAPDLEQYVDLPVPNWGNFDAGTNDAGNNKTVNTAKMMIPVRLILADLYLESGNYAKAVEHYFNYLKKNKETVKNYLARPTYSPDYNSYPTSLKNGYYCMVSNTSDWKSRYINDLETDTYVAMATNKLRGEITALPGLFGYNYYTSSDGTEVNEKISLEPTNAYMNLSNSQDFYYANGNGNGSSEFNIKNLIFAKASIGDMRYHSSYERVKFSTQVELTKVILKYYNANITLYRTAGIYLKLAEAVNRMGHPDVAFAVLKDGWNHTLEEDTTYMTQEGIKFLKTTLPFLTPENRVVFNDESETNGMSLGNQGIHARGAGFTMGNGSGYQFQNEIDKKLAQLGHAYPANATAEDSLRINQDCVEDLLCDEMALELAWEGSRYGDLCRIARHKNTDSYWGTNYGSLWLRDKLAFKNLSIDLSNPENWFMPFK
;
A
#
# COMPACT_ATOMS: atom_id res chain seq x y z
N MET A 1 -35.49 -38.40 -51.39
CA MET A 1 -34.34 -37.90 -50.60
C MET A 1 -34.33 -36.36 -50.51
N ILE A 2 -35.44 -35.71 -50.11
CA ILE A 2 -35.50 -34.24 -49.97
C ILE A 2 -36.15 -33.78 -48.64
N LYS A 3 -36.77 -34.69 -47.85
CA LYS A 3 -37.47 -34.31 -46.60
C LYS A 3 -36.65 -34.44 -45.30
N ILE A 4 -35.40 -34.90 -45.35
CA ILE A 4 -34.54 -35.04 -44.16
C ILE A 4 -33.56 -33.85 -43.98
N LYS A 5 -33.38 -32.99 -45.01
CA LYS A 5 -32.45 -31.86 -44.95
C LYS A 5 -33.01 -30.58 -44.28
N TYR A 6 -34.34 -30.48 -44.08
CA TYR A 6 -34.95 -29.32 -43.42
C TYR A 6 -35.10 -29.47 -41.89
N PHE A 7 -34.94 -30.69 -41.36
CA PHE A 7 -35.04 -30.92 -39.92
C PHE A 7 -33.73 -30.64 -39.17
N ILE A 8 -32.58 -30.69 -39.87
CA ILE A 8 -31.26 -30.42 -39.29
C ILE A 8 -30.86 -28.94 -39.45
N ALA A 9 -31.42 -28.23 -40.44
CA ALA A 9 -31.20 -26.79 -40.62
C ALA A 9 -32.05 -25.91 -39.66
N ALA A 10 -33.18 -26.42 -39.15
CA ALA A 10 -33.99 -25.71 -38.14
C ALA A 10 -33.47 -25.91 -36.70
N LEU A 11 -32.62 -26.91 -36.46
CA LEU A 11 -32.06 -27.20 -35.13
C LEU A 11 -30.72 -26.48 -34.85
N MET A 12 -30.08 -25.90 -35.88
CA MET A 12 -28.81 -25.17 -35.76
C MET A 12 -28.92 -23.64 -35.91
N ALA A 13 -30.12 -23.10 -36.11
CA ALA A 13 -30.37 -21.66 -36.20
C ALA A 13 -31.10 -21.06 -34.99
N ALA A 14 -31.26 -21.82 -33.89
CA ALA A 14 -32.04 -21.41 -32.70
C ALA A 14 -31.27 -21.49 -31.36
N ILE A 15 -29.92 -21.43 -31.38
CA ILE A 15 -29.09 -21.42 -30.14
C ILE A 15 -28.25 -20.13 -30.03
N THR A 16 -28.60 -19.07 -30.77
CA THR A 16 -28.02 -17.73 -30.55
C THR A 16 -29.14 -16.76 -30.22
N LEU A 17 -29.03 -16.12 -29.04
CA LEU A 17 -29.96 -15.18 -28.40
C LEU A 17 -31.00 -15.82 -27.46
N ASN A 18 -30.55 -16.34 -26.33
CA ASN A 18 -31.37 -16.35 -25.10
C ASN A 18 -30.92 -15.18 -24.23
N SER A 19 -31.71 -14.11 -24.31
CA SER A 19 -31.90 -13.13 -23.24
C SER A 19 -32.39 -13.88 -22.00
N CYS A 20 -31.67 -13.75 -20.88
CA CYS A 20 -32.06 -14.31 -19.59
C CYS A 20 -33.31 -13.59 -19.04
N SER A 21 -34.50 -13.97 -19.50
CA SER A 21 -35.78 -13.47 -18.96
C SER A 21 -36.36 -14.33 -17.84
N ASP A 22 -35.69 -15.42 -17.44
CA ASP A 22 -36.14 -16.34 -16.38
C ASP A 22 -35.12 -16.44 -15.23
N MET A 23 -34.51 -15.30 -14.89
CA MET A 23 -33.74 -15.09 -13.65
C MET A 23 -34.43 -14.05 -12.77
N PHE A 24 -35.78 -14.04 -12.76
CA PHE A 24 -36.61 -13.17 -11.93
C PHE A 24 -37.95 -13.81 -11.53
N ASP A 25 -38.01 -15.13 -11.42
CA ASP A 25 -39.12 -15.77 -10.70
C ASP A 25 -38.66 -17.07 -10.02
N ASP A 26 -37.87 -16.91 -8.95
CA ASP A 26 -37.83 -17.93 -7.89
C ASP A 26 -38.58 -17.36 -6.68
N GLY A 27 -39.55 -18.13 -6.19
CA GLY A 27 -40.39 -17.77 -5.06
C GLY A 27 -39.64 -17.80 -3.73
N SER A 28 -38.60 -16.96 -3.58
CA SER A 28 -37.98 -16.67 -2.30
C SER A 28 -38.06 -15.17 -2.00
N ASN A 29 -38.96 -14.81 -1.08
CA ASN A 29 -39.05 -13.48 -0.47
C ASN A 29 -37.81 -13.22 0.43
N ARG A 30 -36.62 -13.12 -0.18
CA ARG A 30 -35.37 -12.71 0.46
C ARG A 30 -34.67 -11.56 -0.24
N TYR A 31 -35.24 -11.06 -1.34
CA TYR A 31 -34.81 -9.80 -1.95
C TYR A 31 -35.71 -8.67 -1.46
N ILE A 32 -35.13 -7.73 -0.71
CA ILE A 32 -35.78 -6.47 -0.44
C ILE A 32 -35.69 -5.65 -1.74
N THR A 33 -36.79 -5.57 -2.46
CA THR A 33 -36.94 -4.68 -3.63
C THR A 33 -37.37 -3.31 -3.12
N ASN A 34 -36.55 -2.28 -3.36
CA ASN A 34 -36.79 -0.89 -2.93
C ASN A 34 -37.28 -0.74 -1.47
N PRO A 35 -36.48 -1.08 -0.45
CA PRO A 35 -36.78 -0.58 0.88
C PRO A 35 -36.66 0.94 0.89
N SER A 36 -37.63 1.63 1.49
CA SER A 36 -37.40 2.99 1.98
C SER A 36 -36.22 2.94 2.96
N LEU A 37 -35.15 3.70 2.70
CA LEU A 37 -33.90 3.67 3.47
C LEU A 37 -34.00 4.41 4.83
N ASP A 38 -35.19 4.41 5.42
CA ASP A 38 -35.55 5.27 6.53
C ASP A 38 -35.29 4.60 7.90
N ASP A 39 -34.91 3.31 7.91
CA ASP A 39 -34.74 2.51 9.13
C ASP A 39 -33.27 2.31 9.56
N LYS A 40 -33.08 2.35 10.89
CA LYS A 40 -31.80 2.30 11.61
C LYS A 40 -30.94 1.04 11.32
N VAL A 41 -31.58 -0.09 11.08
CA VAL A 41 -30.93 -1.41 10.94
C VAL A 41 -30.25 -1.57 9.58
N ASP A 42 -30.65 -0.79 8.59
CA ASP A 42 -30.29 -1.00 7.18
C ASP A 42 -28.87 -0.51 6.83
N SER A 43 -28.38 0.47 7.56
CA SER A 43 -27.18 1.24 7.20
C SER A 43 -25.87 0.45 7.25
N MET A 44 -25.70 -0.37 8.29
CA MET A 44 -24.57 -1.31 8.41
C MET A 44 -24.61 -2.34 7.28
N PHE A 45 -25.81 -2.83 6.90
CA PHE A 45 -25.95 -3.80 5.82
C PHE A 45 -25.56 -3.21 4.47
N TYR A 46 -25.88 -1.94 4.21
CA TYR A 46 -25.46 -1.25 2.97
C TYR A 46 -23.95 -1.06 2.90
N ILE A 47 -23.31 -0.58 3.97
CA ILE A 47 -21.84 -0.46 4.02
C ILE A 47 -21.20 -1.84 3.84
N ASN A 48 -21.71 -2.88 4.49
CA ASN A 48 -21.23 -4.25 4.27
C ASN A 48 -21.43 -4.73 2.83
N GLY A 49 -22.52 -4.33 2.16
CA GLY A 49 -22.74 -4.59 0.74
C GLY A 49 -21.73 -3.88 -0.18
N ILE A 50 -21.35 -2.64 0.15
CA ILE A 50 -20.28 -1.89 -0.54
C ILE A 50 -18.93 -2.57 -0.30
N LEU A 51 -18.62 -2.92 0.95
CA LEU A 51 -17.36 -3.61 1.32
C LEU A 51 -17.24 -4.98 0.69
N LYS A 52 -18.34 -5.71 0.47
CA LYS A 52 -18.33 -6.94 -0.33
C LYS A 52 -17.88 -6.67 -1.77
N GLY A 53 -18.27 -5.55 -2.35
CA GLY A 53 -17.76 -5.10 -3.64
C GLY A 53 -16.23 -4.89 -3.61
N VAL A 54 -15.71 -4.28 -2.55
CA VAL A 54 -14.27 -4.09 -2.31
C VAL A 54 -13.55 -5.42 -2.18
N GLN A 55 -14.06 -6.37 -1.38
CA GLN A 55 -13.52 -7.73 -1.26
C GLN A 55 -13.39 -8.44 -2.61
N GLN A 56 -14.36 -8.23 -3.51
CA GLN A 56 -14.35 -8.86 -4.83
C GLN A 56 -13.39 -8.19 -5.82
N ALA A 57 -12.94 -6.97 -5.55
CA ALA A 57 -11.98 -6.24 -6.37
C ALA A 57 -10.54 -6.30 -5.83
N ILE A 58 -10.35 -6.65 -4.55
CA ILE A 58 -9.05 -6.43 -3.88
C ILE A 58 -7.92 -7.30 -4.41
N ASP A 59 -8.18 -8.57 -4.75
CA ASP A 59 -7.17 -9.46 -5.35
C ASP A 59 -6.70 -8.90 -6.70
N GLN A 60 -7.64 -8.44 -7.53
CA GLN A 60 -7.32 -7.78 -8.79
C GLN A 60 -6.48 -6.52 -8.54
N ASN A 61 -6.85 -5.70 -7.54
CA ASN A 61 -6.12 -4.49 -7.20
C ASN A 61 -4.65 -4.74 -6.86
N VAL A 62 -4.41 -5.71 -5.98
CA VAL A 62 -3.07 -6.13 -5.57
C VAL A 62 -2.31 -6.67 -6.77
N LEU A 63 -2.88 -7.60 -7.52
CA LEU A 63 -2.17 -8.29 -8.59
C LEU A 63 -1.81 -7.36 -9.75
N ILE A 64 -2.68 -6.42 -10.12
CA ILE A 64 -2.34 -5.39 -11.12
C ILE A 64 -1.15 -4.56 -10.64
N ASN A 65 -1.18 -4.09 -9.40
CA ASN A 65 -0.15 -3.20 -8.87
C ASN A 65 1.20 -3.90 -8.63
N GLU A 66 1.19 -5.18 -8.26
CA GLU A 66 2.42 -5.91 -7.96
C GLU A 66 3.06 -6.53 -9.21
N LEU A 67 2.28 -7.18 -10.09
CA LEU A 67 2.84 -7.87 -11.27
C LEU A 67 3.30 -6.90 -12.37
N ARG A 68 2.68 -5.73 -12.46
CA ARG A 68 3.16 -4.66 -13.35
C ARG A 68 4.34 -3.90 -12.75
N GLY A 69 4.50 -3.95 -11.43
CA GLY A 69 5.60 -3.34 -10.68
C GLY A 69 6.92 -4.12 -10.78
N ASP A 70 7.96 -3.59 -10.13
CA ASP A 70 9.33 -4.10 -10.16
C ASP A 70 9.61 -5.21 -9.13
N LEU A 71 8.70 -5.50 -8.19
CA LEU A 71 8.99 -6.37 -7.02
C LEU A 71 8.56 -7.83 -7.17
N LEU A 72 7.59 -8.11 -8.04
CA LEU A 72 6.98 -9.44 -8.15
C LEU A 72 7.07 -10.00 -9.57
N THR A 73 7.34 -11.31 -9.65
CA THR A 73 7.33 -12.09 -10.89
C THR A 73 6.52 -13.36 -10.72
N ILE A 74 6.24 -14.01 -11.85
CA ILE A 74 5.52 -15.28 -11.92
C ILE A 74 6.49 -16.46 -11.95
N THR A 75 6.07 -17.58 -11.36
CA THR A 75 6.75 -18.88 -11.52
C THR A 75 6.19 -19.65 -12.72
N LYS A 76 6.75 -20.83 -13.00
CA LYS A 76 6.21 -21.77 -14.00
C LYS A 76 4.78 -22.26 -13.72
N ASP A 77 4.34 -22.18 -12.47
CA ASP A 77 3.03 -22.69 -12.02
C ASP A 77 1.94 -21.59 -12.03
N ALA A 78 2.29 -20.36 -12.40
CA ALA A 78 1.35 -19.26 -12.51
C ALA A 78 0.34 -19.46 -13.65
N SER A 79 -0.92 -19.09 -13.40
CA SER A 79 -1.97 -19.12 -14.42
C SER A 79 -1.69 -18.16 -15.59
N THR A 80 -2.30 -18.43 -16.76
CA THR A 80 -2.18 -17.57 -17.95
C THR A 80 -2.59 -16.12 -17.68
N ASP A 81 -3.60 -15.87 -16.84
CA ASP A 81 -4.01 -14.52 -16.47
C ASP A 81 -2.89 -13.74 -15.77
N LEU A 82 -2.14 -14.39 -14.87
CA LEU A 82 -1.02 -13.78 -14.16
C LEU A 82 0.17 -13.54 -15.11
N GLN A 83 0.44 -14.50 -16.00
CA GLN A 83 1.49 -14.36 -17.02
C GLN A 83 1.24 -13.16 -17.93
N LYS A 84 -0.01 -12.96 -18.35
CA LYS A 84 -0.42 -11.82 -19.18
C LYS A 84 -0.30 -10.48 -18.45
N LEU A 85 -0.72 -10.41 -17.18
CA LEU A 85 -0.52 -9.21 -16.36
C LEU A 85 0.96 -8.85 -16.23
N ALA A 86 1.81 -9.83 -15.91
CA ALA A 86 3.25 -9.62 -15.69
C ALA A 86 3.99 -9.16 -16.95
N SER A 87 3.52 -9.57 -18.13
CA SER A 87 4.11 -9.25 -19.44
C SER A 87 3.45 -8.07 -20.15
N PHE A 88 2.45 -7.43 -19.51
CA PHE A 88 1.65 -6.35 -20.11
C PHE A 88 0.95 -6.79 -21.42
N ASP A 89 0.58 -8.07 -21.51
CA ASP A 89 -0.21 -8.60 -22.62
C ASP A 89 -1.70 -8.38 -22.35
N TYR A 90 -2.25 -7.36 -22.98
CA TYR A 90 -3.67 -7.01 -22.89
C TYR A 90 -4.53 -7.67 -23.97
N SER A 91 -4.00 -8.65 -24.72
CA SER A 91 -4.75 -9.39 -25.73
C SER A 91 -5.76 -10.35 -25.11
N GLY A 92 -6.99 -10.32 -25.64
CA GLY A 92 -8.08 -11.15 -25.15
C GLY A 92 -8.60 -10.75 -23.76
N THR A 93 -9.20 -11.72 -23.07
CA THR A 93 -9.78 -11.56 -21.73
C THR A 93 -8.78 -11.95 -20.65
N ASN A 94 -8.76 -11.21 -19.54
CA ASN A 94 -8.02 -11.55 -18.34
C ASN A 94 -8.93 -11.32 -17.13
N LYS A 95 -9.04 -12.30 -16.23
CA LYS A 95 -9.96 -12.21 -15.09
C LYS A 95 -9.62 -11.10 -14.09
N TYR A 96 -8.39 -10.59 -14.14
CA TYR A 96 -7.89 -9.47 -13.33
C TYR A 96 -7.80 -8.16 -14.13
N ASP A 97 -8.35 -8.09 -15.34
CA ASP A 97 -8.46 -6.87 -16.16
C ASP A 97 -9.95 -6.54 -16.34
N SER A 98 -10.54 -5.94 -15.31
CA SER A 98 -11.97 -5.59 -15.32
C SER A 98 -12.21 -4.24 -14.66
N ALA A 99 -12.57 -3.22 -15.44
CA ALA A 99 -13.02 -1.94 -14.87
C ALA A 99 -14.37 -2.09 -14.13
N TYR A 100 -15.17 -3.08 -14.53
CA TYR A 100 -16.50 -3.34 -13.99
C TYR A 100 -16.51 -3.59 -12.48
N VAL A 101 -15.49 -4.27 -11.93
CA VAL A 101 -15.46 -4.56 -10.47
C VAL A 101 -15.44 -3.27 -9.64
N TYR A 102 -14.76 -2.23 -10.12
CA TYR A 102 -14.71 -0.92 -9.46
C TYR A 102 -15.97 -0.10 -9.73
N TYR A 103 -16.50 -0.11 -10.96
CA TYR A 103 -17.74 0.61 -11.28
C TYR A 103 -18.96 0.06 -10.54
N ARG A 104 -18.98 -1.24 -10.23
CA ARG A 104 -20.00 -1.82 -9.36
C ARG A 104 -19.92 -1.25 -7.93
N ILE A 105 -18.71 -1.06 -7.39
CA ILE A 105 -18.52 -0.41 -6.09
C ILE A 105 -19.04 1.03 -6.15
N ILE A 106 -18.64 1.78 -7.19
CA ILE A 106 -19.06 3.16 -7.42
C ILE A 106 -20.59 3.26 -7.50
N ASN A 107 -21.24 2.36 -8.23
CA ASN A 107 -22.69 2.36 -8.36
C ASN A 107 -23.39 2.08 -7.02
N ASN A 108 -22.88 1.12 -6.24
CA ASN A 108 -23.41 0.82 -4.90
C ASN A 108 -23.25 2.02 -3.96
N CYS A 109 -22.11 2.70 -4.00
CA CYS A 109 -21.90 3.95 -3.25
C CYS A 109 -22.87 5.04 -3.72
N ASN A 110 -23.01 5.26 -5.04
CA ASN A 110 -23.91 6.27 -5.59
C ASN A 110 -25.37 5.99 -5.21
N TYR A 111 -25.79 4.73 -5.22
CA TYR A 111 -27.13 4.33 -4.79
C TYR A 111 -27.36 4.66 -3.32
N TYR A 112 -26.42 4.29 -2.44
CA TYR A 112 -26.52 4.62 -1.02
C TYR A 112 -26.55 6.14 -0.79
N ILE A 113 -25.63 6.88 -1.40
CA ILE A 113 -25.52 8.34 -1.27
C ILE A 113 -26.80 9.04 -1.75
N ALA A 114 -27.43 8.57 -2.83
CA ALA A 114 -28.61 9.22 -3.40
C ALA A 114 -29.89 9.00 -2.60
N HIS A 115 -29.99 7.91 -1.84
CA HIS A 115 -31.21 7.51 -1.15
C HIS A 115 -31.10 7.65 0.37
N ARG A 116 -29.92 7.95 0.91
CA ARG A 116 -29.70 8.08 2.36
C ARG A 116 -30.23 9.42 2.86
N ASP A 117 -31.16 9.37 3.83
CA ASP A 117 -31.51 10.55 4.61
C ASP A 117 -30.38 10.87 5.62
N THR A 118 -29.63 11.94 5.36
CA THR A 118 -28.52 12.40 6.20
C THR A 118 -28.99 13.14 7.46
N THR A 119 -30.31 13.37 7.63
CA THR A 119 -30.90 14.03 8.80
C THR A 119 -31.26 13.06 9.92
N LEU A 120 -31.12 11.75 9.69
CA LEU A 120 -31.39 10.69 10.68
C LEU A 120 -30.36 10.71 11.82
N ILE A 121 -30.78 11.22 12.98
CA ILE A 121 -30.00 11.20 14.23
C ILE A 121 -30.39 9.96 15.05
N THR A 122 -29.40 9.18 15.51
CA THR A 122 -29.63 8.08 16.46
C THR A 122 -29.27 8.54 17.87
N GLY A 123 -30.26 8.96 18.65
CA GLY A 123 -30.05 9.50 20.00
C GLY A 123 -29.24 10.79 19.95
N SER A 124 -27.99 10.77 20.43
CA SER A 124 -27.04 11.89 20.35
C SER A 124 -25.94 11.71 19.29
N SER A 125 -26.04 10.69 18.42
CA SER A 125 -25.00 10.34 17.45
C SER A 125 -25.46 10.38 15.99
N GLU A 126 -24.69 11.05 15.14
CA GLU A 126 -24.86 11.13 13.68
C GLU A 126 -24.33 9.85 12.99
N VAL A 127 -24.94 8.69 13.25
CA VAL A 127 -24.50 7.41 12.65
C VAL A 127 -24.63 7.43 11.12
N ALA A 128 -25.73 8.00 10.61
CA ALA A 128 -25.99 8.11 9.18
C ALA A 128 -24.93 8.94 8.43
N MET A 129 -24.40 9.99 9.06
CA MET A 129 -23.40 10.85 8.44
C MET A 129 -22.04 10.16 8.31
N LYS A 130 -21.65 9.31 9.28
CA LYS A 130 -20.39 8.55 9.21
C LYS A 130 -20.40 7.56 8.06
N GLU A 131 -21.50 6.83 7.89
CA GLU A 131 -21.67 5.85 6.81
C GLU A 131 -21.78 6.55 5.44
N TYR A 132 -22.44 7.71 5.40
CA TYR A 132 -22.50 8.55 4.21
C TYR A 132 -21.11 9.04 3.76
N ALA A 133 -20.29 9.51 4.70
CA ALA A 133 -18.90 9.87 4.45
C ALA A 133 -18.06 8.66 3.99
N GLU A 134 -18.27 7.50 4.60
CA GLU A 134 -17.58 6.26 4.22
C GLU A 134 -17.91 5.84 2.78
N ALA A 135 -19.17 5.89 2.37
CA ALA A 135 -19.56 5.58 1.00
C ALA A 135 -18.89 6.51 -0.02
N LYS A 136 -18.72 7.80 0.31
CA LYS A 136 -17.95 8.75 -0.51
C LYS A 136 -16.46 8.41 -0.54
N ALA A 137 -15.87 8.05 0.60
CA ALA A 137 -14.47 7.66 0.70
C ALA A 137 -14.17 6.41 -0.14
N ILE A 138 -14.99 5.36 -0.03
CA ILE A 138 -14.86 4.14 -0.83
C ILE A 138 -15.07 4.43 -2.33
N ARG A 139 -16.01 5.31 -2.69
CA ARG A 139 -16.21 5.74 -4.08
C ARG A 139 -14.95 6.43 -4.63
N ALA A 140 -14.33 7.31 -3.84
CA ALA A 140 -13.09 7.98 -4.23
C ALA A 140 -11.93 7.00 -4.36
N TRP A 141 -11.79 6.03 -3.45
CA TRP A 141 -10.83 4.95 -3.58
C TRP A 141 -11.02 4.15 -4.88
N ALA A 142 -12.26 3.76 -5.21
CA ALA A 142 -12.56 3.02 -6.43
C ALA A 142 -12.23 3.82 -7.70
N TYR A 143 -12.53 5.12 -7.73
CA TYR A 143 -12.12 6.00 -8.84
C TYR A 143 -10.60 6.16 -8.94
N LEU A 144 -9.90 6.28 -7.81
CA LEU A 144 -8.44 6.36 -7.78
C LEU A 144 -7.82 5.09 -8.40
N GLN A 145 -8.28 3.89 -7.99
CA GLN A 145 -7.80 2.63 -8.56
C GLN A 145 -8.10 2.54 -10.07
N LEU A 146 -9.28 3.01 -10.52
CA LEU A 146 -9.61 3.08 -11.94
C LEU A 146 -8.64 3.99 -12.74
N THR A 147 -8.30 5.17 -12.21
CA THR A 147 -7.36 6.08 -12.90
C THR A 147 -5.93 5.57 -12.88
N HIS A 148 -5.49 4.86 -11.83
CA HIS A 148 -4.21 4.16 -11.82
C HIS A 148 -4.15 3.08 -12.89
N ASN A 149 -5.25 2.36 -13.10
CA ASN A 149 -5.31 1.22 -14.01
C ASN A 149 -5.46 1.65 -15.48
N TYR A 150 -6.32 2.62 -15.77
CA TYR A 150 -6.79 2.95 -17.13
C TYR A 150 -6.53 4.41 -17.56
N GLY A 151 -5.93 5.23 -16.70
CA GLY A 151 -5.57 6.62 -16.99
C GLY A 151 -6.76 7.57 -16.96
N LYS A 152 -7.64 7.48 -17.97
CA LYS A 152 -8.86 8.29 -18.11
C LYS A 152 -10.10 7.42 -18.14
N VAL A 153 -11.03 7.68 -17.24
CA VAL A 153 -12.22 6.82 -17.05
C VAL A 153 -13.52 7.64 -17.04
N PRO A 154 -14.63 7.11 -17.59
CA PRO A 154 -15.93 7.76 -17.47
C PRO A 154 -16.29 8.09 -16.02
N PHE A 155 -16.71 9.33 -15.77
CA PHE A 155 -16.99 9.83 -14.43
C PHE A 155 -18.49 10.11 -14.22
N TYR A 156 -19.06 9.52 -13.18
CA TYR A 156 -20.45 9.75 -12.77
C TYR A 156 -20.66 9.53 -11.26
N THR A 157 -21.54 10.34 -10.67
CA THR A 157 -21.86 10.31 -9.23
C THR A 157 -23.31 9.97 -8.95
N LYS A 158 -24.13 9.79 -9.99
CA LYS A 158 -25.54 9.38 -9.90
C LYS A 158 -25.66 7.86 -10.00
N PRO A 159 -26.65 7.24 -9.32
CA PRO A 159 -26.89 5.81 -9.43
C PRO A 159 -27.39 5.45 -10.82
N LEU A 160 -26.93 4.31 -11.32
CA LEU A 160 -27.37 3.70 -12.57
C LEU A 160 -28.36 2.59 -12.24
N THR A 161 -29.64 2.80 -12.57
CA THR A 161 -30.75 1.89 -12.27
C THR A 161 -31.44 1.33 -13.51
N ASP A 162 -31.10 1.83 -14.70
CA ASP A 162 -31.64 1.39 -15.98
C ASP A 162 -30.57 1.39 -17.10
N ILE A 163 -30.92 0.80 -18.25
CA ILE A 163 -30.01 0.66 -19.39
C ILE A 163 -29.60 2.03 -19.96
N ALA A 164 -30.55 2.97 -20.04
CA ALA A 164 -30.28 4.31 -20.56
C ALA A 164 -29.25 5.05 -19.68
N GLY A 165 -29.33 4.90 -18.36
CA GLY A 165 -28.36 5.42 -17.40
C GLY A 165 -26.96 4.83 -17.64
N ILE A 166 -26.86 3.53 -17.93
CA ILE A 166 -25.59 2.86 -18.25
C ILE A 166 -24.98 3.43 -19.54
N GLU A 167 -25.77 3.58 -20.60
CA GLU A 167 -25.30 4.13 -21.88
C GLU A 167 -24.82 5.58 -21.74
N ASN A 168 -25.56 6.39 -20.96
CA ASN A 168 -25.17 7.78 -20.65
C ASN A 168 -23.91 7.85 -19.78
N ALA A 169 -23.75 6.94 -18.81
CA ALA A 169 -22.57 6.85 -17.97
C ALA A 169 -21.33 6.47 -18.80
N ALA A 170 -21.45 5.51 -19.71
CA ALA A 170 -20.38 5.12 -20.62
C ALA A 170 -19.94 6.28 -21.54
N SER A 171 -20.86 7.18 -21.87
CA SER A 171 -20.65 8.37 -22.70
C SER A 171 -20.29 9.62 -21.90
N SER A 172 -20.18 9.52 -20.56
CA SER A 172 -19.83 10.65 -19.70
C SER A 172 -18.40 11.12 -19.93
N GLU A 173 -18.11 12.35 -19.52
CA GLU A 173 -16.76 12.91 -19.58
C GLU A 173 -15.77 11.96 -18.90
N LYS A 174 -14.70 11.61 -19.61
CA LYS A 174 -13.61 10.83 -19.04
C LYS A 174 -12.68 11.75 -18.27
N LYS A 175 -12.44 11.43 -17.00
CA LYS A 175 -11.54 12.19 -16.13
C LYS A 175 -10.30 11.36 -15.82
N ASP A 176 -9.15 12.03 -15.77
CA ASP A 176 -7.91 11.49 -15.21
C ASP A 176 -7.86 11.73 -13.71
N ILE A 177 -6.72 11.42 -13.09
CA ILE A 177 -6.50 11.59 -11.65
C ILE A 177 -6.72 13.03 -11.17
N ASN A 178 -6.32 14.03 -11.97
CA ASN A 178 -6.53 15.44 -11.65
C ASN A 178 -8.02 15.80 -11.73
N GLY A 179 -8.70 15.30 -12.77
CA GLY A 179 -10.12 15.50 -12.96
C GLY A 179 -10.96 14.89 -11.84
N ILE A 180 -10.68 13.64 -11.43
CA ILE A 180 -11.43 13.03 -10.31
C ILE A 180 -11.14 13.73 -8.98
N THR A 181 -9.91 14.18 -8.74
CA THR A 181 -9.57 14.94 -7.52
C THR A 181 -10.33 16.26 -7.48
N ALA A 182 -10.39 16.99 -8.59
CA ALA A 182 -11.12 18.25 -8.68
C ALA A 182 -12.63 18.10 -8.40
N GLU A 183 -13.22 16.97 -8.78
CA GLU A 183 -14.65 16.69 -8.55
C GLU A 183 -14.95 16.15 -7.15
N LEU A 184 -14.09 15.26 -6.62
CA LEU A 184 -14.37 14.51 -5.40
C LEU A 184 -13.84 15.18 -4.14
N ALA A 185 -12.67 15.84 -4.21
CA ALA A 185 -12.02 16.39 -3.02
C ALA A 185 -12.83 17.49 -2.32
N PRO A 186 -13.42 18.49 -3.00
CA PRO A 186 -14.18 19.56 -2.33
C PRO A 186 -15.38 19.05 -1.52
N ASP A 187 -16.01 17.97 -1.97
CA ASP A 187 -17.10 17.29 -1.26
C ASP A 187 -16.57 16.52 -0.04
N LEU A 188 -15.50 15.74 -0.21
CA LEU A 188 -14.88 14.96 0.86
C LEU A 188 -14.30 15.83 2.00
N GLU A 189 -13.79 17.02 1.70
CA GLU A 189 -13.22 17.95 2.69
C GLU A 189 -14.20 18.29 3.83
N GLN A 190 -15.51 18.22 3.58
CA GLN A 190 -16.54 18.49 4.58
C GLN A 190 -16.62 17.42 5.68
N TYR A 191 -16.01 16.25 5.45
CA TYR A 191 -16.14 15.07 6.31
C TYR A 191 -14.83 14.67 7.02
N VAL A 192 -13.78 15.49 6.91
CA VAL A 192 -12.43 15.18 7.42
C VAL A 192 -12.37 14.95 8.94
N ASP A 193 -13.31 15.52 9.68
CA ASP A 193 -13.38 15.38 11.15
C ASP A 193 -14.29 14.25 11.62
N LEU A 194 -15.06 13.64 10.71
CA LEU A 194 -15.88 12.50 11.05
C LEU A 194 -15.01 11.26 11.31
N PRO A 195 -15.27 10.52 12.40
CA PRO A 195 -14.66 9.21 12.58
C PRO A 195 -15.30 8.22 11.60
N VAL A 196 -14.53 7.20 11.22
CA VAL A 196 -15.07 6.07 10.45
C VAL A 196 -16.18 5.34 11.21
N PRO A 197 -17.12 4.68 10.51
CA PRO A 197 -18.06 3.76 11.15
C PRO A 197 -17.36 2.71 12.00
N ASN A 198 -17.94 2.39 13.17
CA ASN A 198 -17.37 1.42 14.09
C ASN A 198 -18.50 0.67 14.82
N TRP A 199 -18.58 -0.63 14.57
CA TRP A 199 -19.51 -1.56 15.20
C TRP A 199 -18.80 -2.56 16.12
N GLY A 200 -17.56 -2.26 16.51
CA GLY A 200 -16.73 -3.09 17.38
C GLY A 200 -16.05 -4.22 16.62
N ASN A 201 -15.81 -5.32 17.33
CA ASN A 201 -15.15 -6.50 16.80
C ASN A 201 -16.19 -7.51 16.33
N PHE A 202 -15.96 -8.08 15.15
CA PHE A 202 -16.80 -9.11 14.53
C PHE A 202 -16.05 -10.45 14.47
N ASP A 203 -16.73 -11.53 14.87
CA ASP A 203 -16.21 -12.89 14.77
C ASP A 203 -16.32 -13.40 13.32
N ALA A 204 -15.20 -13.31 12.59
CA ALA A 204 -15.08 -13.83 11.23
C ALA A 204 -14.96 -15.35 11.19
N GLY A 205 -14.90 -16.01 12.35
CA GLY A 205 -15.02 -17.46 12.53
C GLY A 205 -13.70 -18.17 12.59
N THR A 206 -13.76 -19.48 12.50
CA THR A 206 -12.58 -20.35 12.49
C THR A 206 -12.28 -20.76 11.05
N ASN A 207 -11.00 -20.75 10.66
CA ASN A 207 -10.59 -21.38 9.41
C ASN A 207 -10.47 -22.91 9.61
N ASP A 208 -10.20 -23.62 8.52
CA ASP A 208 -10.11 -25.09 8.54
C ASP A 208 -8.91 -25.61 9.36
N ALA A 209 -7.98 -24.72 9.73
CA ALA A 209 -6.85 -24.98 10.63
C ALA A 209 -7.20 -24.92 12.12
N GLY A 210 -8.42 -24.50 12.48
CA GLY A 210 -8.79 -24.27 13.88
C GLY A 210 -8.38 -22.88 14.41
N ASN A 211 -7.88 -21.98 13.55
CA ASN A 211 -7.51 -20.63 13.94
C ASN A 211 -8.73 -19.69 13.87
N ASN A 212 -9.06 -19.07 15.01
CA ASN A 212 -10.12 -18.07 15.08
C ASN A 212 -9.67 -16.73 14.50
N LYS A 213 -10.56 -16.06 13.77
CA LYS A 213 -10.35 -14.75 13.19
C LYS A 213 -11.39 -13.77 13.73
N THR A 214 -10.90 -12.69 14.31
CA THR A 214 -11.73 -11.54 14.72
C THR A 214 -11.30 -10.32 13.92
N VAL A 215 -12.26 -9.57 13.41
CA VAL A 215 -12.00 -8.36 12.62
C VAL A 215 -12.54 -7.14 13.34
N ASN A 216 -11.77 -6.05 13.33
CA ASN A 216 -12.19 -4.77 13.86
C ASN A 216 -12.87 -3.98 12.73
N THR A 217 -14.16 -3.71 12.89
CA THR A 217 -14.95 -3.06 11.84
C THR A 217 -14.46 -1.66 11.49
N ALA A 218 -13.87 -0.91 12.42
CA ALA A 218 -13.30 0.40 12.12
C ALA A 218 -12.10 0.31 11.15
N LYS A 219 -11.32 -0.77 11.23
CA LYS A 219 -10.19 -1.02 10.33
C LYS A 219 -10.63 -1.50 8.94
N MET A 220 -11.91 -1.82 8.74
CA MET A 220 -12.45 -2.17 7.43
C MET A 220 -12.86 -0.93 6.61
N MET A 221 -12.80 0.25 7.22
CA MET A 221 -13.23 1.52 6.65
C MET A 221 -12.04 2.33 6.12
N ILE A 222 -12.28 3.20 5.13
CA ILE A 222 -11.26 4.08 4.55
C ILE A 222 -11.40 5.49 5.15
N PRO A 223 -10.48 5.94 6.00
CA PRO A 223 -10.53 7.28 6.57
C PRO A 223 -10.54 8.36 5.48
N VAL A 224 -11.50 9.28 5.55
CA VAL A 224 -11.65 10.39 4.59
C VAL A 224 -10.34 11.16 4.39
N ARG A 225 -9.61 11.45 5.48
CA ARG A 225 -8.32 12.15 5.42
C ARG A 225 -7.27 11.40 4.60
N LEU A 226 -7.22 10.07 4.69
CA LEU A 226 -6.20 9.29 3.98
C LEU A 226 -6.47 9.26 2.47
N ILE A 227 -7.72 9.03 2.06
CA ILE A 227 -8.05 9.04 0.63
C ILE A 227 -7.93 10.45 0.03
N LEU A 228 -8.28 11.50 0.78
CA LEU A 228 -8.02 12.89 0.37
C LEU A 228 -6.54 13.19 0.21
N ALA A 229 -5.72 12.75 1.17
CA ALA A 229 -4.27 12.94 1.10
C ALA A 229 -3.67 12.24 -0.13
N ASP A 230 -4.10 11.00 -0.42
CA ASP A 230 -3.71 10.29 -1.65
C ASP A 230 -4.14 11.05 -2.92
N LEU A 231 -5.38 11.54 -3.00
CA LEU A 231 -5.87 12.34 -4.14
C LEU A 231 -5.05 13.63 -4.34
N TYR A 232 -4.69 14.31 -3.26
CA TYR A 232 -3.87 15.52 -3.31
C TYR A 232 -2.41 15.23 -3.65
N LEU A 233 -1.83 14.16 -3.12
CA LEU A 233 -0.48 13.73 -3.47
C LEU A 233 -0.40 13.39 -4.97
N GLU A 234 -1.35 12.61 -5.47
CA GLU A 234 -1.41 12.18 -6.86
C GLU A 234 -1.67 13.32 -7.87
N SER A 235 -2.35 14.37 -7.43
CA SER A 235 -2.62 15.57 -8.25
C SER A 235 -1.57 16.68 -8.09
N GLY A 236 -0.52 16.45 -7.29
CA GLY A 236 0.56 17.41 -7.06
C GLY A 236 0.23 18.55 -6.09
N ASN A 237 -0.88 18.48 -5.34
CA ASN A 237 -1.18 19.41 -4.27
C ASN A 237 -0.53 18.97 -2.95
N TYR A 238 0.81 19.07 -2.91
CA TYR A 238 1.61 18.54 -1.81
C TYR A 238 1.30 19.18 -0.46
N ALA A 239 0.99 20.48 -0.41
CA ALA A 239 0.66 21.16 0.85
C ALA A 239 -0.59 20.57 1.51
N LYS A 240 -1.65 20.31 0.72
CA LYS A 240 -2.86 19.65 1.25
C LYS A 240 -2.63 18.18 1.59
N ALA A 241 -1.82 17.47 0.81
CA ALA A 241 -1.43 16.10 1.15
C ALA A 241 -0.73 16.04 2.52
N VAL A 242 0.24 16.94 2.74
CA VAL A 242 0.95 17.10 4.02
C VAL A 242 -0.02 17.37 5.17
N GLU A 243 -0.92 18.34 5.00
CA GLU A 243 -1.94 18.69 5.99
C GLU A 243 -2.80 17.47 6.38
N HIS A 244 -3.33 16.74 5.40
CA HIS A 244 -4.27 15.65 5.65
C HIS A 244 -3.60 14.41 6.26
N TYR A 245 -2.43 14.00 5.76
CA TYR A 245 -1.67 12.90 6.38
C TYR A 245 -1.25 13.26 7.80
N PHE A 246 -0.71 14.46 8.03
CA PHE A 246 -0.29 14.88 9.37
C PHE A 246 -1.45 14.90 10.36
N ASN A 247 -2.59 15.50 9.97
CA ASN A 247 -3.75 15.58 10.84
C ASN A 247 -4.36 14.20 11.13
N TYR A 248 -4.30 13.26 10.17
CA TYR A 248 -4.66 11.87 10.44
C TYR A 248 -3.73 11.25 11.49
N LEU A 249 -2.41 11.35 11.31
CA LEU A 249 -1.42 10.80 12.24
C LEU A 249 -1.56 11.41 13.65
N LYS A 250 -1.73 12.74 13.73
CA LYS A 250 -1.94 13.47 14.99
C LYS A 250 -3.22 13.01 15.70
N LYS A 251 -4.34 12.94 14.99
CA LYS A 251 -5.65 12.57 15.56
C LYS A 251 -5.65 11.15 16.11
N ASN A 252 -5.02 10.22 15.40
CA ASN A 252 -4.95 8.82 15.78
C ASN A 252 -3.74 8.47 16.65
N LYS A 253 -2.84 9.45 16.91
CA LYS A 253 -1.60 9.28 17.68
C LYS A 253 -0.70 8.20 17.11
N GLU A 254 -0.65 8.11 15.79
CA GLU A 254 0.07 7.06 15.08
C GLU A 254 1.55 7.39 14.99
N THR A 255 2.38 6.45 15.46
CA THR A 255 3.85 6.57 15.47
C THR A 255 4.50 5.38 14.80
N VAL A 256 5.61 5.65 14.11
CA VAL A 256 6.47 4.60 13.56
C VAL A 256 7.29 3.99 14.69
N LYS A 257 7.01 2.73 15.03
CA LYS A 257 7.77 1.97 16.04
C LYS A 257 8.92 1.19 15.40
N ASN A 258 9.90 0.78 16.20
CA ASN A 258 11.06 0.03 15.71
C ASN A 258 10.79 -1.49 15.63
N TYR A 259 10.08 -1.95 14.60
CA TYR A 259 9.84 -3.37 14.34
C TYR A 259 11.02 -4.03 13.60
N LEU A 260 12.14 -4.19 14.31
CA LEU A 260 13.39 -4.69 13.73
C LEU A 260 13.25 -6.12 13.15
N ALA A 261 13.66 -6.28 11.90
CA ALA A 261 13.97 -7.56 11.28
C ALA A 261 15.38 -8.00 11.68
N ARG A 262 15.47 -9.10 12.42
CA ARG A 262 16.73 -9.51 13.06
C ARG A 262 17.64 -10.27 12.07
N PRO A 263 18.98 -10.04 12.11
CA PRO A 263 19.93 -10.82 11.30
C PRO A 263 19.87 -12.33 11.51
N THR A 264 19.34 -12.79 12.66
CA THR A 264 19.15 -14.22 12.98
C THR A 264 18.20 -14.95 12.04
N TYR A 265 17.35 -14.23 11.29
CA TYR A 265 16.50 -14.83 10.27
C TYR A 265 17.21 -15.10 8.94
N SER A 266 18.40 -14.51 8.74
CA SER A 266 19.19 -14.81 7.56
C SER A 266 19.69 -16.26 7.63
N PRO A 267 19.61 -17.02 6.52
CA PRO A 267 20.22 -18.35 6.42
C PRO A 267 21.73 -18.33 6.64
N ASP A 268 22.38 -17.21 6.34
CA ASP A 268 23.82 -17.05 6.41
C ASP A 268 24.28 -16.50 7.76
N TYR A 269 23.37 -16.34 8.73
CA TYR A 269 23.64 -15.75 10.04
C TYR A 269 24.88 -16.34 10.73
N ASN A 270 25.06 -17.66 10.67
CA ASN A 270 26.20 -18.32 11.30
C ASN A 270 27.55 -17.89 10.70
N SER A 271 27.57 -17.54 9.41
CA SER A 271 28.75 -17.05 8.69
C SER A 271 29.06 -15.58 8.96
N TYR A 272 28.12 -14.83 9.53
CA TYR A 272 28.30 -13.40 9.78
C TYR A 272 29.41 -13.12 10.80
N PRO A 273 30.07 -11.93 10.71
CA PRO A 273 31.13 -11.55 11.64
C PRO A 273 30.68 -11.61 13.10
N THR A 274 31.57 -12.06 13.99
CA THR A 274 31.28 -12.13 15.44
C THR A 274 30.91 -10.77 16.02
N SER A 275 31.48 -9.67 15.52
CA SER A 275 31.12 -8.31 15.94
C SER A 275 29.68 -7.96 15.58
N LEU A 276 29.19 -8.35 14.41
CA LEU A 276 27.76 -8.22 14.09
C LEU A 276 26.94 -9.05 15.06
N LYS A 277 27.20 -10.37 15.14
CA LYS A 277 26.40 -11.31 15.94
C LYS A 277 26.22 -10.89 17.41
N ASN A 278 27.27 -10.32 18.00
CA ASN A 278 27.29 -9.82 19.38
C ASN A 278 26.96 -8.33 19.50
N GLY A 279 26.74 -7.64 18.37
CA GLY A 279 26.47 -6.23 18.30
C GLY A 279 25.03 -5.88 18.66
N TYR A 280 24.82 -4.61 18.97
CA TYR A 280 23.50 -4.03 19.18
C TYR A 280 22.92 -3.59 17.82
N TYR A 281 21.65 -3.88 17.59
CA TYR A 281 20.94 -3.54 16.34
C TYR A 281 19.77 -2.57 16.55
N CYS A 282 19.17 -2.59 17.74
CA CYS A 282 18.10 -1.70 18.18
C CYS A 282 18.16 -1.58 19.71
N MET A 283 17.70 -0.47 20.30
CA MET A 283 17.80 -0.27 21.77
C MET A 283 16.49 -0.46 22.53
N VAL A 284 15.35 -0.59 21.85
CA VAL A 284 14.07 -0.79 22.52
C VAL A 284 13.87 -2.30 22.70
N SER A 285 14.11 -2.79 23.92
CA SER A 285 14.06 -4.21 24.28
C SER A 285 12.69 -4.90 24.08
N ASN A 286 11.62 -4.12 23.87
CA ASN A 286 10.23 -4.60 23.80
C ASN A 286 9.60 -4.54 22.41
N THR A 287 10.39 -4.48 21.33
CA THR A 287 9.80 -4.40 19.99
C THR A 287 9.43 -5.77 19.44
N SER A 288 8.19 -5.88 18.98
CA SER A 288 7.70 -7.07 18.29
C SER A 288 8.51 -7.30 17.01
N ASP A 289 8.70 -8.55 16.65
CA ASP A 289 9.44 -8.92 15.45
C ASP A 289 8.80 -8.38 14.17
N TRP A 290 9.57 -8.06 13.12
CA TRP A 290 9.03 -7.64 11.82
C TRP A 290 7.92 -8.57 11.30
N LYS A 291 8.05 -9.89 11.49
CA LYS A 291 7.01 -10.82 11.02
C LYS A 291 5.68 -10.71 11.76
N SER A 292 5.71 -10.26 13.03
CA SER A 292 4.51 -10.16 13.88
C SER A 292 3.48 -9.14 13.38
N ARG A 293 3.92 -8.25 12.48
CA ARG A 293 3.15 -7.18 11.85
C ARG A 293 1.99 -7.72 11.03
N TYR A 294 2.28 -8.72 10.20
CA TYR A 294 1.33 -9.34 9.27
C TYR A 294 0.44 -10.37 9.97
N ILE A 295 0.93 -10.95 11.07
CA ILE A 295 0.16 -11.93 11.85
C ILE A 295 -0.91 -11.23 12.69
N ASN A 296 -0.59 -10.08 13.28
CA ASN A 296 -1.44 -9.41 14.27
C ASN A 296 -2.02 -8.06 13.80
N ASP A 297 -1.92 -7.73 12.51
CA ASP A 297 -2.36 -6.43 11.94
C ASP A 297 -1.89 -5.21 12.75
N LEU A 298 -0.68 -5.30 13.32
CA LEU A 298 -0.07 -4.17 14.03
C LEU A 298 0.09 -3.02 13.00
N GLU A 299 0.15 -1.73 13.41
CA GLU A 299 0.18 -0.49 12.56
C GLU A 299 -0.69 -0.51 11.28
N THR A 300 -1.63 -1.44 11.15
CA THR A 300 -2.53 -1.50 10.01
C THR A 300 -3.70 -0.59 10.35
N ASP A 301 -3.78 0.51 9.62
CA ASP A 301 -4.81 1.53 9.77
C ASP A 301 -6.12 1.05 9.13
N THR A 302 -6.01 0.51 7.91
CA THR A 302 -7.14 -0.04 7.16
C THR A 302 -6.75 -1.33 6.44
N TYR A 303 -7.65 -2.31 6.42
CA TYR A 303 -7.58 -3.53 5.62
C TYR A 303 -8.94 -3.90 5.01
N VAL A 304 -8.88 -4.72 3.96
CA VAL A 304 -10.03 -5.49 3.49
C VAL A 304 -10.02 -6.85 4.20
N ALA A 305 -11.02 -7.08 5.06
CA ALA A 305 -11.16 -8.34 5.77
C ALA A 305 -11.72 -9.42 4.84
N MET A 306 -10.98 -10.50 4.58
CA MET A 306 -11.51 -11.64 3.81
C MET A 306 -12.07 -12.73 4.72
N ALA A 307 -13.04 -13.50 4.21
CA ALA A 307 -13.67 -14.58 4.97
C ALA A 307 -12.69 -15.72 5.26
N THR A 308 -12.96 -16.47 6.34
CA THR A 308 -12.16 -17.65 6.74
C THR A 308 -12.37 -18.86 5.85
N ASN A 309 -13.51 -18.91 5.13
CA ASN A 309 -13.83 -19.91 4.11
C ASN A 309 -14.99 -19.42 3.22
N LYS A 310 -15.25 -20.16 2.13
CA LYS A 310 -16.29 -19.82 1.14
C LYS A 310 -17.73 -19.85 1.68
N LEU A 311 -18.00 -20.58 2.76
CA LEU A 311 -19.34 -20.64 3.37
C LEU A 311 -19.65 -19.38 4.17
N ARG A 312 -18.61 -18.66 4.63
CA ARG A 312 -18.74 -17.43 5.42
C ARG A 312 -18.68 -16.15 4.60
N GLY A 313 -18.14 -16.19 3.37
CA GLY A 313 -18.11 -15.02 2.50
C GLY A 313 -17.06 -15.10 1.39
N GLU A 314 -16.65 -13.92 0.92
CA GLU A 314 -15.64 -13.77 -0.12
C GLU A 314 -14.24 -14.12 0.42
N ILE A 315 -13.51 -14.97 -0.31
CA ILE A 315 -12.15 -15.39 0.04
C ILE A 315 -11.14 -14.76 -0.91
N THR A 316 -9.89 -14.66 -0.47
CA THR A 316 -8.78 -14.18 -1.32
C THR A 316 -7.95 -15.36 -1.83
N ALA A 317 -7.40 -15.25 -3.04
CA ALA A 317 -6.40 -16.18 -3.54
C ALA A 317 -4.97 -15.81 -3.10
N LEU A 318 -4.74 -14.58 -2.61
CA LEU A 318 -3.40 -14.02 -2.38
C LEU A 318 -2.51 -14.90 -1.49
N PRO A 319 -2.93 -15.38 -0.30
CA PRO A 319 -2.07 -16.22 0.53
C PRO A 319 -1.55 -17.43 -0.25
N GLY A 320 -2.44 -18.10 -0.99
CA GLY A 320 -2.11 -19.29 -1.76
C GLY A 320 -1.21 -19.01 -2.97
N LEU A 321 -1.36 -17.86 -3.62
CA LEU A 321 -0.49 -17.46 -4.74
C LEU A 321 0.96 -17.24 -4.29
N PHE A 322 1.14 -16.77 -3.05
CA PHE A 322 2.43 -16.59 -2.36
C PHE A 322 2.92 -17.85 -1.61
N GLY A 323 2.16 -18.95 -1.72
CA GLY A 323 2.53 -20.27 -1.21
C GLY A 323 1.98 -20.62 0.17
N TYR A 324 1.32 -19.70 0.89
CA TYR A 324 0.76 -19.98 2.21
C TYR A 324 -0.66 -20.56 2.10
N ASN A 325 -0.89 -21.71 2.71
CA ASN A 325 -2.16 -22.41 2.61
C ASN A 325 -3.11 -22.03 3.75
N TYR A 326 -3.70 -20.83 3.68
CA TYR A 326 -4.60 -20.34 4.73
C TYR A 326 -5.93 -21.11 4.84
N TYR A 327 -6.43 -21.66 3.73
CA TYR A 327 -7.78 -22.23 3.64
C TYR A 327 -7.86 -23.75 3.75
N THR A 328 -6.74 -24.49 3.65
CA THR A 328 -6.77 -25.96 3.78
C THR A 328 -5.61 -26.42 4.65
N SER A 329 -5.88 -26.99 5.83
CA SER A 329 -4.82 -27.57 6.67
C SER A 329 -5.32 -28.70 7.58
N SER A 330 -6.35 -29.43 7.16
CA SER A 330 -6.83 -30.60 7.93
C SER A 330 -5.79 -31.73 8.00
N ASP A 331 -4.81 -31.73 7.11
CA ASP A 331 -3.69 -32.68 7.03
C ASP A 331 -2.40 -32.17 7.70
N GLY A 332 -2.40 -30.93 8.23
CA GLY A 332 -1.24 -30.27 8.84
C GLY A 332 -0.29 -29.59 7.85
N THR A 333 -0.64 -29.50 6.56
CA THR A 333 0.22 -28.88 5.53
C THR A 333 -0.09 -27.38 5.37
N GLU A 334 0.79 -26.50 5.86
CA GLU A 334 0.60 -25.04 5.84
C GLU A 334 1.06 -24.34 4.55
N VAL A 335 1.49 -25.11 3.54
CA VAL A 335 2.15 -24.59 2.33
C VAL A 335 1.59 -25.23 1.06
N ASN A 336 1.51 -24.47 -0.02
CA ASN A 336 1.12 -24.98 -1.34
C ASN A 336 2.32 -25.57 -2.08
N GLU A 337 2.13 -26.75 -2.70
CA GLU A 337 3.15 -27.38 -3.54
C GLU A 337 3.51 -26.52 -4.76
N LYS A 338 2.52 -25.78 -5.29
CA LYS A 338 2.65 -24.93 -6.48
C LYS A 338 2.49 -23.47 -6.09
N ILE A 339 3.61 -22.75 -6.04
CA ILE A 339 3.65 -21.31 -5.77
C ILE A 339 3.59 -20.58 -7.09
N SER A 340 2.71 -19.59 -7.22
CA SER A 340 2.52 -18.83 -8.48
C SER A 340 3.39 -17.57 -8.56
N LEU A 341 3.72 -16.98 -7.41
CA LEU A 341 4.34 -15.66 -7.32
C LEU A 341 5.62 -15.71 -6.50
N GLU A 342 6.66 -15.04 -6.98
CA GLU A 342 7.95 -14.94 -6.28
C GLU A 342 8.59 -13.55 -6.47
N PRO A 343 9.52 -13.15 -5.58
CA PRO A 343 10.23 -11.88 -5.72
C PRO A 343 11.05 -11.81 -7.02
N THR A 344 11.15 -10.63 -7.62
CA THR A 344 12.03 -10.40 -8.77
C THR A 344 13.50 -10.35 -8.34
N ASN A 345 14.41 -10.58 -9.30
CA ASN A 345 15.83 -10.27 -9.10
C ASN A 345 16.06 -8.77 -8.81
N ALA A 346 15.22 -7.87 -9.33
CA ALA A 346 15.33 -6.44 -9.03
C ALA A 346 15.08 -6.15 -7.53
N TYR A 347 14.03 -6.73 -6.94
CA TYR A 347 13.79 -6.63 -5.50
C TYR A 347 14.92 -7.28 -4.69
N MET A 348 15.36 -8.47 -5.10
CA MET A 348 16.47 -9.16 -4.43
C MET A 348 17.76 -8.34 -4.48
N ASN A 349 18.07 -7.69 -5.61
CA ASN A 349 19.23 -6.82 -5.74
C ASN A 349 19.11 -5.58 -4.85
N LEU A 350 17.94 -4.95 -4.79
CA LEU A 350 17.68 -3.83 -3.88
C LEU A 350 17.83 -4.25 -2.42
N SER A 351 17.28 -5.39 -2.02
CA SER A 351 17.43 -5.94 -0.67
C SER A 351 18.90 -6.23 -0.37
N ASN A 352 19.62 -6.90 -1.27
CA ASN A 352 21.02 -7.29 -1.08
C ASN A 352 21.99 -6.10 -1.09
N SER A 353 21.63 -4.98 -1.71
CA SER A 353 22.48 -3.78 -1.77
C SER A 353 22.46 -2.95 -0.49
N GLN A 354 21.56 -3.25 0.46
CA GLN A 354 21.48 -2.49 1.71
C GLN A 354 22.63 -2.86 2.65
N ASP A 355 23.09 -1.87 3.41
CA ASP A 355 24.03 -2.08 4.52
C ASP A 355 23.23 -2.29 5.82
N PHE A 356 23.71 -3.18 6.68
CA PHE A 356 23.17 -3.37 8.03
C PHE A 356 24.11 -2.71 9.05
N TYR A 357 23.56 -1.76 9.80
CA TYR A 357 24.27 -0.94 10.78
C TYR A 357 24.06 -1.51 12.19
N TYR A 358 25.15 -1.59 12.93
CA TYR A 358 25.16 -2.11 14.29
C TYR A 358 26.18 -1.36 15.13
N ALA A 359 26.12 -1.55 16.44
CA ALA A 359 27.06 -0.91 17.35
C ALA A 359 27.67 -1.94 18.30
N ASN A 360 28.91 -1.69 18.75
CA ASN A 360 29.63 -2.53 19.71
C ASN A 360 29.96 -1.69 20.96
N GLY A 361 29.97 -2.33 22.13
CA GLY A 361 30.36 -1.67 23.38
C GLY A 361 30.19 -2.56 24.62
N ASN A 362 30.84 -2.18 25.71
CA ASN A 362 30.91 -2.95 26.97
C ASN A 362 29.63 -2.90 27.84
N GLY A 363 28.50 -2.43 27.31
CA GLY A 363 27.28 -2.13 28.09
C GLY A 363 26.26 -3.27 28.21
N ASN A 364 26.68 -4.54 28.25
CA ASN A 364 25.71 -5.63 28.30
C ASN A 364 25.02 -5.65 29.68
N GLY A 365 23.75 -5.23 29.73
CA GLY A 365 22.89 -5.29 30.93
C GLY A 365 23.16 -4.24 32.01
N SER A 366 23.91 -3.17 31.73
CA SER A 366 24.10 -2.08 32.71
C SER A 366 23.06 -0.98 32.57
N SER A 367 22.76 -0.30 33.69
CA SER A 367 21.95 0.92 33.74
C SER A 367 22.61 2.15 33.08
N GLU A 368 23.77 1.97 32.42
CA GLU A 368 24.62 3.03 31.84
C GLU A 368 24.71 2.94 30.30
N PHE A 369 23.92 2.08 29.66
CA PHE A 369 23.91 1.96 28.20
C PHE A 369 23.39 3.27 27.56
N ASN A 370 24.26 3.93 26.79
CA ASN A 370 23.96 5.18 26.10
C ASN A 370 24.54 5.11 24.67
N ILE A 371 23.71 5.40 23.66
CA ILE A 371 24.12 5.35 22.25
C ILE A 371 25.39 6.14 21.96
N LYS A 372 25.58 7.27 22.66
CA LYS A 372 26.71 8.19 22.45
C LYS A 372 28.06 7.58 22.79
N ASN A 373 28.08 6.45 23.52
CA ASN A 373 29.28 5.74 23.94
C ASN A 373 29.58 4.48 23.11
N LEU A 374 28.78 4.19 22.08
CA LEU A 374 28.95 2.99 21.27
C LEU A 374 29.85 3.23 20.06
N ILE A 375 30.55 2.17 19.63
CA ILE A 375 31.33 2.17 18.40
C ILE A 375 30.47 1.60 17.29
N PHE A 376 30.09 2.46 16.35
CA PHE A 376 29.28 2.07 15.20
C PHE A 376 30.11 1.30 14.18
N ALA A 377 29.46 0.32 13.57
CA ALA A 377 29.99 -0.53 12.52
C ALA A 377 28.88 -0.83 11.51
N LYS A 378 29.27 -1.39 10.36
CA LYS A 378 28.34 -1.83 9.32
C LYS A 378 28.78 -3.15 8.71
N ALA A 379 27.83 -3.91 8.21
CA ALA A 379 28.05 -5.12 7.42
C ALA A 379 27.14 -5.10 6.20
N SER A 380 27.69 -5.36 5.02
CA SER A 380 26.91 -5.44 3.78
C SER A 380 26.26 -6.82 3.66
N ILE A 381 25.20 -7.04 4.43
CA ILE A 381 24.45 -8.30 4.51
C ILE A 381 23.03 -8.17 3.94
N GLY A 382 22.68 -7.02 3.36
CA GLY A 382 21.35 -6.72 2.84
C GLY A 382 20.32 -6.32 3.89
N ASP A 383 19.11 -6.05 3.42
CA ASP A 383 17.94 -5.71 4.22
C ASP A 383 17.33 -6.96 4.86
N MET A 384 17.16 -6.94 6.18
CA MET A 384 16.68 -8.11 6.91
C MET A 384 15.16 -8.33 6.80
N ARG A 385 14.37 -7.34 6.35
CA ARG A 385 12.91 -7.47 6.23
C ARG A 385 12.52 -8.56 5.25
N TYR A 386 13.28 -8.74 4.16
CA TYR A 386 13.05 -9.87 3.25
C TYR A 386 13.17 -11.19 4.00
N HIS A 387 14.26 -11.40 4.74
CA HIS A 387 14.52 -12.62 5.51
C HIS A 387 13.50 -12.87 6.62
N SER A 388 12.88 -11.82 7.18
CA SER A 388 11.79 -11.93 8.14
C SER A 388 10.40 -12.10 7.51
N SER A 389 10.24 -11.85 6.20
CA SER A 389 8.94 -11.90 5.52
C SER A 389 8.67 -13.22 4.81
N TYR A 390 9.65 -14.13 4.74
CA TYR A 390 9.47 -15.47 4.20
C TYR A 390 9.83 -16.58 5.21
N GLU A 391 9.17 -17.72 5.08
CA GLU A 391 9.51 -18.95 5.81
C GLU A 391 10.04 -20.03 4.87
N ARG A 392 10.94 -20.87 5.41
CA ARG A 392 11.47 -22.05 4.72
C ARG A 392 10.79 -23.28 5.28
N VAL A 393 9.90 -23.87 4.49
CA VAL A 393 9.10 -25.01 4.95
C VAL A 393 9.48 -26.24 4.14
N LYS A 394 9.62 -27.38 4.82
CA LYS A 394 9.85 -28.66 4.17
C LYS A 394 8.51 -29.27 3.79
N PHE A 395 8.21 -29.30 2.49
CA PHE A 395 7.10 -30.09 1.99
C PHE A 395 7.49 -31.58 2.06
N SER A 396 6.60 -32.44 2.56
CA SER A 396 6.92 -33.85 2.89
C SER A 396 7.49 -34.65 1.71
N THR A 397 7.17 -34.26 0.48
CA THR A 397 7.63 -34.88 -0.78
C THR A 397 8.82 -34.19 -1.43
N GLN A 398 9.28 -33.03 -0.92
CA GLN A 398 10.39 -32.28 -1.49
C GLN A 398 11.71 -32.48 -0.71
N VAL A 399 12.81 -32.52 -1.47
CA VAL A 399 14.17 -32.60 -0.90
C VAL A 399 14.63 -31.24 -0.37
N GLU A 400 14.21 -30.16 -1.04
CA GLU A 400 14.57 -28.77 -0.69
C GLU A 400 13.42 -28.04 0.02
N LEU A 401 13.78 -26.98 0.74
CA LEU A 401 12.81 -26.14 1.45
C LEU A 401 12.14 -25.17 0.47
N THR A 402 10.81 -25.12 0.52
CA THR A 402 10.01 -24.14 -0.22
C THR A 402 10.02 -22.80 0.52
N LYS A 403 10.16 -21.69 -0.20
CA LYS A 403 10.08 -20.32 0.34
C LYS A 403 8.65 -19.80 0.23
N VAL A 404 8.05 -19.41 1.34
CA VAL A 404 6.66 -18.91 1.41
C VAL A 404 6.66 -17.50 1.95
N ILE A 405 5.91 -16.59 1.30
CA ILE A 405 5.79 -15.19 1.75
C ILE A 405 4.57 -15.04 2.66
N LEU A 406 4.78 -14.47 3.85
CA LEU A 406 3.77 -14.39 4.92
C LEU A 406 3.04 -13.04 5.02
N LYS A 407 3.13 -12.17 4.01
CA LYS A 407 2.45 -10.86 4.02
C LYS A 407 0.91 -10.98 4.16
N TYR A 408 0.33 -12.10 3.73
CA TYR A 408 -1.11 -12.36 3.75
C TYR A 408 -1.53 -13.43 4.76
N TYR A 409 -0.77 -13.59 5.85
CA TYR A 409 -0.92 -14.69 6.80
C TYR A 409 -2.35 -14.87 7.34
N ASN A 410 -3.06 -13.79 7.66
CA ASN A 410 -4.42 -13.85 8.22
C ASN A 410 -5.53 -13.60 7.17
N ALA A 411 -5.17 -13.57 5.89
CA ALA A 411 -6.06 -13.21 4.78
C ALA A 411 -6.73 -11.83 4.92
N ASN A 412 -6.19 -10.91 5.71
CA ASN A 412 -6.54 -9.49 5.64
C ASN A 412 -5.64 -8.82 4.59
N ILE A 413 -6.22 -7.97 3.75
CA ILE A 413 -5.47 -7.26 2.72
C ILE A 413 -5.31 -5.80 3.12
N THR A 414 -4.10 -5.41 3.53
CA THR A 414 -3.81 -4.04 3.98
C THR A 414 -4.05 -3.03 2.85
N LEU A 415 -4.76 -1.94 3.16
CA LEU A 415 -4.90 -0.77 2.28
C LEU A 415 -4.02 0.38 2.76
N TYR A 416 -4.00 0.62 4.08
CA TYR A 416 -3.19 1.65 4.69
C TYR A 416 -2.46 1.09 5.91
N ARG A 417 -1.17 1.41 5.97
CA ARG A 417 -0.30 1.10 7.10
C ARG A 417 0.44 2.36 7.50
N THR A 418 0.67 2.55 8.79
CA THR A 418 1.24 3.78 9.33
C THR A 418 2.56 4.15 8.64
N ALA A 419 3.47 3.19 8.47
CA ALA A 419 4.74 3.45 7.76
C ALA A 419 4.53 3.92 6.31
N GLY A 420 3.55 3.36 5.59
CA GLY A 420 3.21 3.80 4.23
C GLY A 420 2.64 5.22 4.21
N ILE A 421 1.87 5.61 5.23
CA ILE A 421 1.39 6.98 5.41
C ILE A 421 2.57 7.94 5.63
N TYR A 422 3.52 7.59 6.50
CA TYR A 422 4.73 8.40 6.73
C TYR A 422 5.61 8.50 5.46
N LEU A 423 5.74 7.44 4.66
CA LEU A 423 6.51 7.46 3.41
C LEU A 423 5.86 8.36 2.35
N LYS A 424 4.55 8.26 2.15
CA LYS A 424 3.81 9.16 1.24
C LYS A 424 3.80 10.62 1.71
N LEU A 425 3.73 10.84 3.03
CA LEU A 425 3.91 12.16 3.62
C LEU A 425 5.33 12.70 3.38
N ALA A 426 6.37 11.88 3.54
CA ALA A 426 7.74 12.25 3.23
C ALA A 426 7.94 12.56 1.73
N GLU A 427 7.27 11.83 0.84
CA GLU A 427 7.23 12.12 -0.60
C GLU A 427 6.67 13.53 -0.84
N ALA A 428 5.53 13.87 -0.26
CA ALA A 428 4.94 15.21 -0.36
C ALA A 428 5.87 16.30 0.20
N VAL A 429 6.49 16.06 1.36
CA VAL A 429 7.46 16.99 1.98
C VAL A 429 8.69 17.21 1.09
N ASN A 430 9.21 16.15 0.48
CA ASN A 430 10.32 16.25 -0.46
C ASN A 430 9.96 17.13 -1.67
N ARG A 431 8.75 16.95 -2.22
CA ARG A 431 8.23 17.78 -3.33
C ARG A 431 7.94 19.22 -2.93
N MET A 432 7.80 19.52 -1.63
CA MET A 432 7.73 20.89 -1.10
C MET A 432 9.11 21.55 -0.91
N GLY A 433 10.22 20.90 -1.28
CA GLY A 433 11.56 21.47 -1.20
C GLY A 433 12.31 21.15 0.09
N HIS A 434 11.90 20.12 0.83
CA HIS A 434 12.51 19.71 2.09
C HIS A 434 13.05 18.27 2.05
N PRO A 435 14.05 17.96 1.19
CA PRO A 435 14.64 16.62 1.09
C PRO A 435 15.34 16.18 2.39
N ASP A 436 15.87 17.11 3.17
CA ASP A 436 16.44 16.86 4.50
C ASP A 436 15.38 16.33 5.47
N VAL A 437 14.23 17.00 5.55
CA VAL A 437 13.09 16.58 6.38
C VAL A 437 12.54 15.24 5.90
N ALA A 438 12.42 15.02 4.59
CA ALA A 438 11.93 13.76 4.04
C ALA A 438 12.89 12.59 4.34
N PHE A 439 14.21 12.80 4.19
CA PHE A 439 15.21 11.79 4.54
C PHE A 439 15.22 11.48 6.04
N ALA A 440 14.90 12.45 6.90
CA ALA A 440 14.82 12.23 8.34
C ALA A 440 13.83 11.12 8.71
N VAL A 441 12.71 10.93 7.97
CA VAL A 441 11.78 9.80 8.18
C VAL A 441 12.45 8.45 8.02
N LEU A 442 13.43 8.34 7.12
CA LEU A 442 14.17 7.11 6.88
C LEU A 442 15.20 6.87 7.98
N LYS A 443 15.97 7.91 8.31
CA LYS A 443 17.16 7.80 9.15
C LYS A 443 16.86 7.83 10.66
N ASP A 444 16.28 8.91 11.14
CA ASP A 444 16.15 9.23 12.57
C ASP A 444 14.68 9.13 13.05
N GLY A 445 13.73 9.36 12.15
CA GLY A 445 12.33 9.63 12.44
C GLY A 445 12.09 11.11 12.80
N TRP A 446 10.85 11.57 12.68
CA TRP A 446 10.48 12.94 13.09
C TRP A 446 10.26 13.03 14.59
N ASN A 447 11.33 13.37 15.31
CA ASN A 447 11.39 13.46 16.76
C ASN A 447 12.36 14.57 17.21
N HIS A 448 12.35 14.92 18.49
CA HIS A 448 13.11 16.05 19.05
C HIS A 448 14.63 15.95 18.87
N THR A 449 15.19 14.75 18.70
CA THR A 449 16.64 14.58 18.52
C THR A 449 17.14 15.23 17.24
N LEU A 450 16.25 15.51 16.27
CA LEU A 450 16.59 16.25 15.06
C LEU A 450 17.15 17.65 15.34
N GLU A 451 16.75 18.29 16.44
CA GLU A 451 17.25 19.61 16.84
C GLU A 451 18.63 19.58 17.52
N GLU A 452 19.02 18.41 18.04
CA GLU A 452 20.14 18.28 18.97
C GLU A 452 21.30 17.45 18.40
N ASP A 453 21.00 16.40 17.63
CA ASP A 453 21.96 15.35 17.26
C ASP A 453 21.90 14.98 15.76
N THR A 454 21.75 16.00 14.90
CA THR A 454 21.84 15.83 13.45
C THR A 454 22.74 16.86 12.77
N THR A 455 23.39 16.44 11.69
CA THR A 455 24.32 17.26 10.90
C THR A 455 23.81 17.61 9.50
N TYR A 456 22.70 17.00 9.07
CA TYR A 456 22.13 17.18 7.73
C TYR A 456 20.86 18.04 7.71
N MET A 457 20.22 18.27 8.86
CA MET A 457 19.00 19.07 8.94
C MET A 457 19.31 20.54 8.69
N THR A 458 18.59 21.16 7.77
CA THR A 458 18.69 22.60 7.51
C THR A 458 17.87 23.40 8.52
N GLN A 459 18.21 24.69 8.69
CA GLN A 459 17.43 25.59 9.55
C GLN A 459 15.98 25.72 9.07
N GLU A 460 15.77 25.79 7.74
CA GLU A 460 14.42 25.82 7.15
C GLU A 460 13.69 24.50 7.35
N GLY A 461 14.36 23.34 7.27
CA GLY A 461 13.78 22.04 7.58
C GLY A 461 13.30 21.92 9.03
N ILE A 462 14.11 22.36 10.01
CA ILE A 462 13.69 22.40 11.42
C ILE A 462 12.51 23.36 11.63
N LYS A 463 12.54 24.53 10.99
CA LYS A 463 11.42 25.49 11.03
C LYS A 463 10.15 24.90 10.41
N PHE A 464 10.27 24.17 9.30
CA PHE A 464 9.17 23.46 8.66
C PHE A 464 8.52 22.47 9.63
N LEU A 465 9.33 21.68 10.34
CA LEU A 465 8.89 20.72 11.36
C LEU A 465 8.29 21.34 12.64
N LYS A 466 8.38 22.67 12.80
CA LYS A 466 7.75 23.43 13.89
C LYS A 466 6.49 24.18 13.47
N THR A 467 6.30 24.40 12.17
CA THR A 467 5.28 25.33 11.66
C THR A 467 4.29 24.68 10.71
N THR A 468 4.78 24.02 9.66
CA THR A 468 3.94 23.43 8.60
C THR A 468 3.65 21.97 8.87
N LEU A 469 4.66 21.23 9.32
CA LEU A 469 4.54 19.84 9.73
C LEU A 469 4.94 19.71 11.21
N PRO A 470 4.09 20.18 12.15
CA PRO A 470 4.52 20.60 13.49
C PRO A 470 4.85 19.45 14.46
N PHE A 471 5.59 18.40 14.05
CA PHE A 471 6.02 17.31 14.95
C PHE A 471 6.86 17.79 16.13
N LEU A 472 7.61 18.89 15.97
CA LEU A 472 8.54 19.40 16.99
C LEU A 472 7.92 20.44 17.93
N THR A 473 6.60 20.60 17.93
CA THR A 473 5.94 21.46 18.93
C THR A 473 5.79 20.73 20.26
N PRO A 474 5.83 21.43 21.42
CA PRO A 474 5.66 20.78 22.72
C PRO A 474 4.39 19.92 22.83
N GLU A 475 3.27 20.39 22.26
CA GLU A 475 2.01 19.64 22.23
C GLU A 475 2.16 18.34 21.44
N ASN A 476 2.72 18.39 20.23
CA ASN A 476 2.79 17.22 19.38
C ASN A 476 3.88 16.24 19.84
N ARG A 477 4.91 16.71 20.56
CA ARG A 477 5.84 15.81 21.24
C ARG A 477 5.13 14.89 22.23
N VAL A 478 4.15 15.39 22.98
CA VAL A 478 3.29 14.55 23.84
C VAL A 478 2.48 13.56 22.99
N VAL A 479 1.84 14.06 21.92
CA VAL A 479 0.96 13.26 21.04
C VAL A 479 1.70 12.06 20.43
N PHE A 480 2.94 12.27 20.00
CA PHE A 480 3.77 11.26 19.34
C PHE A 480 4.77 10.57 20.28
N ASN A 481 4.55 10.65 21.61
CA ASN A 481 5.39 9.97 22.62
C ASN A 481 6.89 10.34 22.55
N ASP A 482 7.18 11.59 22.25
CA ASP A 482 8.51 12.15 21.99
C ASP A 482 9.03 13.05 23.14
N GLU A 483 8.45 12.90 24.34
CA GLU A 483 8.93 13.57 25.56
C GLU A 483 9.90 12.69 26.37
N SER A 484 9.94 11.39 26.08
CA SER A 484 10.74 10.42 26.81
C SER A 484 11.88 9.90 25.94
N GLU A 485 13.04 9.77 26.56
CA GLU A 485 14.19 9.08 25.99
C GLU A 485 14.48 7.78 26.73
N THR A 486 15.06 6.82 26.04
CA THR A 486 15.69 5.66 26.66
C THR A 486 17.02 5.43 25.97
N ASN A 487 18.09 5.33 26.76
CA ASN A 487 19.46 5.11 26.27
C ASN A 487 19.98 6.21 25.33
N GLY A 488 19.51 7.46 25.52
CA GLY A 488 19.90 8.62 24.72
C GLY A 488 19.21 8.70 23.34
N MET A 489 18.03 8.07 23.20
CA MET A 489 17.22 8.11 21.98
C MET A 489 15.75 8.35 22.32
N SER A 490 15.06 9.09 21.45
CA SER A 490 13.62 9.31 21.55
C SER A 490 12.82 8.01 21.50
N LEU A 491 11.74 7.93 22.28
CA LEU A 491 10.70 6.88 22.19
C LEU A 491 9.57 7.23 21.20
N GLY A 492 9.67 8.38 20.53
CA GLY A 492 8.72 8.83 19.52
C GLY A 492 8.94 8.15 18.17
N ASN A 493 8.66 8.88 17.09
CA ASN A 493 8.81 8.35 15.72
C ASN A 493 10.26 7.92 15.46
N GLN A 494 10.42 6.66 15.06
CA GLN A 494 11.70 6.06 14.71
C GLN A 494 11.92 6.09 13.19
N GLY A 495 13.17 6.06 12.76
CA GLY A 495 13.53 5.92 11.34
C GLY A 495 13.01 4.60 10.75
N ILE A 496 12.31 4.65 9.61
CA ILE A 496 11.72 3.46 8.98
C ILE A 496 12.82 2.50 8.49
N HIS A 497 13.92 3.02 7.95
CA HIS A 497 15.01 2.22 7.38
C HIS A 497 15.66 1.31 8.44
N ALA A 498 15.66 1.74 9.71
CA ALA A 498 16.16 0.95 10.83
C ALA A 498 15.51 -0.44 10.97
N ARG A 499 14.27 -0.60 10.48
CA ARG A 499 13.53 -1.87 10.54
C ARG A 499 14.23 -2.98 9.77
N GLY A 500 14.86 -2.66 8.64
CA GLY A 500 15.62 -3.63 7.83
C GLY A 500 17.13 -3.53 8.01
N ALA A 501 17.63 -2.36 8.40
CA ALA A 501 19.04 -2.02 8.40
C ALA A 501 19.67 -1.83 9.79
N GLY A 502 18.92 -1.96 10.89
CA GLY A 502 19.47 -1.79 12.24
C GLY A 502 19.71 -0.32 12.62
N PHE A 503 20.87 0.03 13.17
CA PHE A 503 21.12 1.38 13.71
C PHE A 503 21.42 2.45 12.67
N THR A 504 20.38 3.06 12.12
CA THR A 504 20.50 4.17 11.15
C THR A 504 20.59 5.56 11.80
N MET A 505 20.10 5.70 13.03
CA MET A 505 19.92 6.99 13.71
C MET A 505 21.21 7.56 14.32
N GLY A 506 21.21 8.88 14.52
CA GLY A 506 22.31 9.65 15.13
C GLY A 506 23.49 9.90 14.19
N ASN A 507 24.42 10.76 14.63
CA ASN A 507 25.59 11.13 13.83
C ASN A 507 26.66 10.03 13.72
N GLY A 508 26.64 9.04 14.63
CA GLY A 508 27.60 7.93 14.61
C GLY A 508 27.31 6.85 13.57
N SER A 509 26.06 6.75 13.07
CA SER A 509 25.69 5.75 12.07
C SER A 509 26.39 5.99 10.73
N GLY A 510 26.61 4.94 9.95
CA GLY A 510 27.12 5.07 8.58
C GLY A 510 26.04 5.44 7.55
N TYR A 511 24.76 5.46 7.94
CA TYR A 511 23.64 5.87 7.10
C TYR A 511 23.50 7.40 7.11
N GLN A 512 24.24 8.08 6.25
CA GLN A 512 24.42 9.54 6.27
C GLN A 512 23.85 10.18 5.02
N PHE A 513 23.17 11.33 5.16
CA PHE A 513 22.45 12.00 4.08
C PHE A 513 23.29 12.13 2.80
N GLN A 514 24.43 12.83 2.87
CA GLN A 514 25.27 13.07 1.68
C GLN A 514 25.78 11.76 1.05
N ASN A 515 26.12 10.76 1.87
CA ASN A 515 26.57 9.46 1.35
C ASN A 515 25.47 8.76 0.54
N GLU A 516 24.23 8.80 1.03
CA GLU A 516 23.10 8.20 0.33
C GLU A 516 22.70 9.01 -0.92
N ILE A 517 22.81 10.35 -0.88
CA ILE A 517 22.65 11.20 -2.07
C ILE A 517 23.69 10.84 -3.13
N ASP A 518 24.97 10.76 -2.78
CA ASP A 518 26.05 10.47 -3.72
C ASP A 518 25.92 9.08 -4.35
N LYS A 519 25.59 8.06 -3.52
CA LYS A 519 25.29 6.71 -4.00
C LYS A 519 24.13 6.73 -5.00
N LYS A 520 23.05 7.44 -4.65
CA LYS A 520 21.85 7.46 -5.46
C LYS A 520 22.05 8.22 -6.77
N LEU A 521 22.74 9.35 -6.72
CA LEU A 521 23.08 10.15 -7.89
C LEU A 521 23.89 9.32 -8.89
N ALA A 522 24.87 8.54 -8.40
CA ALA A 522 25.65 7.63 -9.22
C ALA A 522 24.80 6.49 -9.81
N GLN A 523 23.86 5.91 -9.04
CA GLN A 523 22.93 4.88 -9.53
C GLN A 523 22.03 5.39 -10.66
N LEU A 524 21.61 6.66 -10.57
CA LEU A 524 20.82 7.33 -11.61
C LEU A 524 21.66 7.75 -12.83
N GLY A 525 22.98 7.52 -12.82
CA GLY A 525 23.88 7.89 -13.92
C GLY A 525 24.12 9.39 -14.05
N HIS A 526 23.91 10.13 -12.96
CA HIS A 526 24.06 11.58 -12.90
C HIS A 526 25.27 12.00 -12.08
N ALA A 527 25.63 13.27 -12.17
CA ALA A 527 26.70 13.89 -11.40
C ALA A 527 26.37 15.34 -11.13
N TYR A 528 26.97 15.90 -10.07
CA TYR A 528 26.89 17.34 -9.81
C TYR A 528 27.52 18.11 -10.98
N PRO A 529 26.89 19.21 -11.44
CA PRO A 529 27.52 20.11 -12.39
C PRO A 529 28.77 20.76 -11.76
N ALA A 530 29.76 21.10 -12.59
CA ALA A 530 31.07 21.59 -12.13
C ALA A 530 31.00 22.85 -11.24
N ASN A 531 29.95 23.67 -11.40
CA ASN A 531 29.68 24.86 -10.60
C ASN A 531 28.23 24.80 -10.04
N ALA A 532 27.90 23.71 -9.34
CA ALA A 532 26.57 23.51 -8.77
C ALA A 532 26.16 24.68 -7.85
N THR A 533 25.02 25.28 -8.16
CA THR A 533 24.36 26.27 -7.32
C THR A 533 23.62 25.59 -6.16
N ALA A 534 23.16 26.39 -5.20
CA ALA A 534 22.29 25.89 -4.14
C ALA A 534 20.96 25.34 -4.70
N GLU A 535 20.45 25.91 -5.79
CA GLU A 535 19.25 25.42 -6.47
C GLU A 535 19.51 24.08 -7.16
N ASP A 536 20.63 23.93 -7.88
CA ASP A 536 21.03 22.64 -8.47
C ASP A 536 21.15 21.55 -7.40
N SER A 537 21.77 21.89 -6.27
CA SER A 537 21.97 20.98 -5.15
C SER A 537 20.64 20.57 -4.52
N LEU A 538 19.70 21.52 -4.38
CA LEU A 538 18.35 21.22 -3.89
C LEU A 538 17.61 20.28 -4.85
N ARG A 539 17.62 20.55 -6.16
CA ARG A 539 16.95 19.71 -7.17
C ARG A 539 17.53 18.29 -7.21
N ILE A 540 18.86 18.18 -7.16
CA ILE A 540 19.57 16.91 -7.06
C ILE A 540 19.16 16.15 -5.80
N ASN A 541 19.16 16.82 -4.65
CA ASN A 541 18.77 16.21 -3.38
C ASN A 541 17.30 15.75 -3.41
N GLN A 542 16.40 16.54 -3.99
CA GLN A 542 15.00 16.16 -4.14
C GLN A 542 14.84 14.91 -5.00
N ASP A 543 15.52 14.83 -6.15
CA ASP A 543 15.45 13.66 -7.05
C ASP A 543 16.00 12.39 -6.39
N CYS A 544 17.17 12.50 -5.74
CA CYS A 544 17.79 11.39 -5.01
C CYS A 544 16.94 10.93 -3.82
N VAL A 545 16.41 11.85 -3.01
CA VAL A 545 15.55 11.49 -1.87
C VAL A 545 14.24 10.87 -2.35
N GLU A 546 13.67 11.33 -3.47
CA GLU A 546 12.48 10.69 -4.05
C GLU A 546 12.75 9.24 -4.44
N ASP A 547 13.92 8.94 -5.01
CA ASP A 547 14.29 7.56 -5.35
C ASP A 547 14.64 6.72 -4.09
N LEU A 548 15.25 7.32 -3.06
CA LEU A 548 15.45 6.66 -1.75
C LEU A 548 14.12 6.31 -1.08
N LEU A 549 13.12 7.21 -1.14
CA LEU A 549 11.77 6.93 -0.67
C LEU A 549 11.11 5.82 -1.50
N CYS A 550 11.31 5.82 -2.83
CA CYS A 550 10.83 4.75 -3.71
C CYS A 550 11.42 3.38 -3.34
N ASP A 551 12.70 3.33 -3.00
CA ASP A 551 13.38 2.12 -2.55
C ASP A 551 12.89 1.68 -1.17
N GLU A 552 12.72 2.62 -0.23
CA GLU A 552 12.18 2.29 1.08
C GLU A 552 10.74 1.76 0.99
N MET A 553 9.90 2.35 0.13
CA MET A 553 8.56 1.82 -0.15
C MET A 553 8.62 0.39 -0.70
N ALA A 554 9.64 0.05 -1.50
CA ALA A 554 9.83 -1.33 -1.96
C ALA A 554 10.21 -2.29 -0.83
N LEU A 555 11.09 -1.86 0.08
CA LEU A 555 11.56 -2.72 1.18
C LEU A 555 10.49 -2.87 2.29
N GLU A 556 9.82 -1.77 2.62
CA GLU A 556 8.83 -1.68 3.71
C GLU A 556 7.46 -2.24 3.28
N LEU A 557 6.97 -1.87 2.10
CA LEU A 557 5.60 -2.14 1.62
C LEU A 557 5.53 -3.24 0.55
N ALA A 558 6.60 -4.05 0.40
CA ALA A 558 6.65 -5.12 -0.59
C ALA A 558 5.37 -5.95 -0.60
N TRP A 559 4.76 -6.06 -1.78
CA TRP A 559 3.56 -6.88 -2.02
C TRP A 559 2.31 -6.41 -1.28
N GLU A 560 2.18 -5.13 -0.92
CA GLU A 560 0.96 -4.59 -0.28
C GLU A 560 -0.06 -4.02 -1.29
N GLY A 561 0.24 -4.02 -2.60
CA GLY A 561 -0.77 -3.78 -3.65
C GLY A 561 -0.86 -2.36 -4.18
N SER A 562 0.20 -1.53 -4.02
CA SER A 562 0.27 -0.15 -4.54
C SER A 562 1.42 0.09 -5.53
N ARG A 563 2.31 -0.88 -5.70
CA ARG A 563 3.65 -0.62 -6.23
C ARG A 563 3.67 0.03 -7.61
N TYR A 564 2.96 -0.51 -8.59
CA TYR A 564 2.98 0.05 -9.94
C TYR A 564 2.35 1.45 -10.00
N GLY A 565 1.25 1.68 -9.27
CA GLY A 565 0.67 3.01 -9.09
C GLY A 565 1.68 4.02 -8.52
N ASP A 566 2.41 3.63 -7.48
CA ASP A 566 3.47 4.45 -6.86
C ASP A 566 4.60 4.77 -7.85
N LEU A 567 5.08 3.78 -8.60
CA LEU A 567 6.09 3.99 -9.65
C LEU A 567 5.60 4.98 -10.71
N CYS A 568 4.36 4.85 -11.17
CA CYS A 568 3.79 5.77 -12.14
C CYS A 568 3.62 7.18 -11.56
N ARG A 569 3.25 7.33 -10.28
CA ARG A 569 3.16 8.63 -9.61
C ARG A 569 4.51 9.32 -9.54
N ILE A 570 5.54 8.61 -9.06
CA ILE A 570 6.90 9.13 -8.97
C ILE A 570 7.41 9.52 -10.37
N ALA A 571 7.16 8.70 -11.39
CA ALA A 571 7.48 9.04 -12.77
C ALA A 571 6.78 10.34 -13.25
N ARG A 572 5.51 10.58 -12.87
CA ARG A 572 4.81 11.85 -13.18
C ARG A 572 5.48 13.05 -12.48
N HIS A 573 5.87 12.90 -11.21
CA HIS A 573 6.57 13.94 -10.46
C HIS A 573 7.91 14.30 -11.13
N LYS A 574 8.70 13.29 -11.49
CA LYS A 574 9.97 13.43 -12.21
C LYS A 574 9.82 14.06 -13.59
N ASN A 575 8.75 13.75 -14.33
CA ASN A 575 8.46 14.42 -15.61
C ASN A 575 8.08 15.90 -15.43
N THR A 576 7.38 16.21 -14.34
CA THR A 576 7.00 17.59 -14.00
C THR A 576 8.23 18.41 -13.56
N ASP A 577 9.20 17.77 -12.91
CA ASP A 577 10.49 18.35 -12.54
C ASP A 577 11.48 18.28 -13.72
N SER A 578 11.37 19.23 -14.64
CA SER A 578 12.10 19.21 -15.93
C SER A 578 13.63 19.40 -15.82
N TYR A 579 14.22 19.33 -14.62
CA TYR A 579 15.65 19.55 -14.37
C TYR A 579 16.54 18.58 -15.17
N TRP A 580 16.19 17.29 -15.20
CA TRP A 580 16.89 16.26 -16.00
C TRP A 580 16.27 16.03 -17.38
N GLY A 581 15.31 16.87 -17.78
CA GLY A 581 14.57 16.78 -19.04
C GLY A 581 13.09 16.42 -18.84
N THR A 582 12.24 16.83 -19.79
CA THR A 582 10.78 16.74 -19.68
C THR A 582 10.19 15.34 -19.72
N ASN A 583 10.99 14.33 -20.13
CA ASN A 583 10.58 12.91 -20.17
C ASN A 583 11.39 12.04 -19.19
N TYR A 584 12.11 12.66 -18.25
CA TYR A 584 13.03 11.97 -17.36
C TYR A 584 12.35 10.87 -16.54
N GLY A 585 11.20 11.16 -15.94
CA GLY A 585 10.43 10.19 -15.17
C GLY A 585 9.94 9.00 -15.99
N SER A 586 9.57 9.20 -17.26
CA SER A 586 9.20 8.09 -18.15
C SER A 586 10.38 7.18 -18.49
N LEU A 587 11.56 7.79 -18.70
CA LEU A 587 12.79 7.03 -18.93
C LEU A 587 13.20 6.25 -17.67
N TRP A 588 13.09 6.88 -16.50
CA TRP A 588 13.31 6.24 -15.21
C TRP A 588 12.39 5.02 -15.00
N LEU A 589 11.09 5.14 -15.29
CA LEU A 589 10.14 4.04 -15.16
C LEU A 589 10.45 2.90 -16.14
N ARG A 590 10.76 3.23 -17.40
CA ARG A 590 11.19 2.26 -18.41
C ARG A 590 12.42 1.50 -17.94
N ASP A 591 13.44 2.20 -17.44
CA ASP A 591 14.71 1.59 -17.05
C ASP A 591 14.56 0.71 -15.81
N LYS A 592 13.75 1.15 -14.84
CA LYS A 592 13.42 0.36 -13.65
C LYS A 592 12.69 -0.94 -13.99
N LEU A 593 11.89 -0.97 -15.06
CA LEU A 593 11.14 -2.14 -15.51
C LEU A 593 11.77 -2.86 -16.72
N ALA A 594 12.96 -2.44 -17.18
CA ALA A 594 13.60 -2.97 -18.38
C ALA A 594 13.85 -4.48 -18.31
N PHE A 595 14.12 -5.01 -17.11
CA PHE A 595 14.34 -6.45 -16.88
C PHE A 595 13.13 -7.33 -17.25
N LYS A 596 11.92 -6.75 -17.36
CA LYS A 596 10.72 -7.48 -17.79
C LYS A 596 10.68 -7.76 -19.30
N ASN A 597 11.55 -7.12 -20.11
CA ASN A 597 11.61 -7.28 -21.58
C ASN A 597 10.24 -7.13 -22.25
N LEU A 598 9.51 -6.08 -21.87
CA LEU A 598 8.16 -5.82 -22.36
C LEU A 598 8.16 -5.55 -23.87
N SER A 599 7.06 -5.92 -24.53
CA SER A 599 6.83 -5.60 -25.95
C SER A 599 6.37 -4.16 -26.17
N ILE A 600 5.99 -3.46 -25.10
CA ILE A 600 5.58 -2.06 -25.08
C ILE A 600 6.69 -1.17 -24.53
N ASP A 601 6.80 0.06 -25.04
CA ASP A 601 7.78 1.03 -24.56
C ASP A 601 7.17 1.93 -23.47
N LEU A 602 7.64 1.76 -22.23
CA LEU A 602 7.20 2.57 -21.09
C LEU A 602 7.76 4.00 -21.09
N SER A 603 8.62 4.38 -22.06
CA SER A 603 8.98 5.79 -22.24
C SER A 603 7.81 6.65 -22.73
N ASN A 604 6.75 6.02 -23.25
CA ASN A 604 5.48 6.64 -23.59
C ASN A 604 4.46 6.50 -22.45
N PRO A 605 3.99 7.61 -21.84
CA PRO A 605 3.01 7.58 -20.75
C PRO A 605 1.69 6.88 -21.06
N GLU A 606 1.24 6.85 -22.33
CA GLU A 606 0.02 6.14 -22.70
C GLU A 606 0.13 4.62 -22.47
N ASN A 607 1.34 4.07 -22.51
CA ASN A 607 1.61 2.65 -22.25
C ASN A 607 1.64 2.31 -20.75
N TRP A 608 1.50 3.30 -19.86
CA TRP A 608 1.41 3.07 -18.42
C TRP A 608 0.05 2.59 -17.98
N PHE A 609 -0.94 2.63 -18.86
CA PHE A 609 -2.32 2.29 -18.57
C PHE A 609 -2.74 1.05 -19.35
N MET A 610 -3.61 0.26 -18.74
CA MET A 610 -4.28 -0.82 -19.43
C MET A 610 -5.33 -0.22 -20.38
N PRO A 611 -5.57 -0.82 -21.56
CA PRO A 611 -6.64 -0.38 -22.44
C PRO A 611 -7.99 -0.48 -21.73
N PHE A 612 -8.74 0.63 -21.68
CA PHE A 612 -10.11 0.61 -21.19
C PHE A 612 -11.01 -0.10 -22.20
N LYS A 613 -11.66 -1.19 -21.77
CA LYS A 613 -12.52 -2.06 -22.60
C LYS A 613 -13.98 -1.96 -22.21
#